data_AF-A0A935ZE75-F1
#
_entry.id   AF-A0A935ZE75-F1
#
_cell.length_a   1.000
_cell.length_b   1.000
_cell.length_c   1.000
_cell.angle_alpha   90.00
_cell.angle_beta   90.00
_cell.angle_gamma   90.00
#
_symmetry.space_group_name_H-M   'P 1'
#
loop_
_entity.id
_entity.type
_entity.pdbx_description
1 polymer ?
#
loop_
_entity_poly.entity_id
_entity_poly.type
_entity_poly.pdbx_seq_one_letter_code
_entity_poly.pdbx_strand_id
1 'polypeptide(L)'
;MRALAPTDPFADPVRGDPAGWTTPAAWFRPPEPALAGDPPRVRIEVEGLPNLLHELVHVALAGRLADDHGFDYGAIPYDTDTIDGRAVLWDELSAAVISCAYLMPEREPTADAWTRASAWFDEQLGIQPVFYGLEHEPARFWDRVPTLARTHASELAAMTACGYARVDALLRWGGGEPCPRPAALDFWQLWQRRGGQGERA
;
A
#
# COMPACT_ATOMS: atom_id res chain seq x y z
N MET A 1 14.36 25.06 -13.09
CA MET A 1 13.96 23.68 -13.43
C MET A 1 15.18 22.93 -13.91
N ARG A 2 15.77 22.08 -13.06
CA ARG A 2 16.86 21.17 -13.48
C ARG A 2 16.19 19.88 -13.97
N ALA A 3 16.46 19.50 -15.22
CA ALA A 3 16.12 18.18 -15.71
C ALA A 3 16.79 17.13 -14.83
N LEU A 4 16.00 16.18 -14.31
CA LEU A 4 16.51 15.04 -13.56
C LEU A 4 17.28 14.14 -14.52
N ALA A 5 18.51 13.76 -14.13
CA ALA A 5 19.40 12.93 -14.94
C ALA A 5 18.91 11.47 -14.99
N PRO A 6 19.30 10.68 -16.01
CA PRO A 6 18.80 9.31 -16.25
C PRO A 6 19.20 8.24 -15.22
N THR A 7 19.83 8.65 -14.12
CA THR A 7 20.41 7.77 -13.09
C THR A 7 19.73 7.95 -11.72
N ASP A 8 18.54 8.53 -11.70
CA ASP A 8 17.74 8.60 -10.48
C ASP A 8 17.13 7.21 -10.20
N PRO A 9 17.47 6.54 -9.08
CA PRO A 9 16.86 5.26 -8.70
C PRO A 9 15.35 5.37 -8.44
N PHE A 10 14.80 6.59 -8.45
CA PHE A 10 13.39 6.94 -8.28
C PHE A 10 12.74 7.52 -9.54
N ALA A 11 13.45 7.64 -10.66
CA ALA A 11 12.83 7.97 -11.94
C ALA A 11 11.97 6.79 -12.39
N ASP A 12 10.67 7.02 -12.50
CA ASP A 12 9.65 6.04 -12.92
C ASP A 12 9.65 5.94 -14.46
N PRO A 13 10.19 4.85 -15.06
CA PRO A 13 10.14 4.66 -16.50
C PRO A 13 8.87 3.92 -16.95
N VAL A 14 7.99 3.49 -16.04
CA VAL A 14 6.90 2.54 -16.31
C VAL A 14 5.58 3.25 -16.60
N ARG A 15 5.34 4.42 -16.00
CA ARG A 15 4.11 5.21 -16.25
C ARG A 15 4.01 5.83 -17.68
N GLY A 16 4.92 5.50 -18.59
CA GLY A 16 5.00 6.10 -19.94
C GLY A 16 4.62 5.22 -21.13
N ASP A 17 4.58 3.88 -21.00
CA ASP A 17 4.29 2.97 -22.13
C ASP A 17 3.26 1.87 -21.77
N PRO A 18 1.98 2.09 -22.12
CA PRO A 18 0.88 1.13 -21.91
C PRO A 18 1.11 -0.25 -22.52
N ALA A 19 1.99 -0.39 -23.52
CA ALA A 19 2.25 -1.66 -24.18
C ALA A 19 3.06 -2.64 -23.30
N GLY A 20 3.75 -2.15 -22.27
CA GLY A 20 4.54 -2.96 -21.32
C GLY A 20 3.72 -3.56 -20.17
N TRP A 21 2.43 -3.24 -20.06
CA TRP A 21 1.63 -3.42 -18.85
C TRP A 21 1.00 -4.82 -18.68
N THR A 22 1.57 -5.83 -19.33
CA THR A 22 0.98 -7.17 -19.39
C THR A 22 1.36 -8.09 -18.23
N THR A 23 2.24 -7.63 -17.31
CA THR A 23 2.65 -8.43 -16.14
C THR A 23 2.85 -7.58 -14.89
N PRO A 24 2.46 -8.05 -13.68
CA PRO A 24 2.66 -7.33 -12.43
C PRO A 24 4.12 -6.93 -12.16
N ALA A 25 5.10 -7.67 -12.69
CA ALA A 25 6.53 -7.37 -12.58
C ALA A 25 6.95 -6.11 -13.37
N ALA A 26 6.19 -5.71 -14.40
CA ALA A 26 6.45 -4.47 -15.14
C ALA A 26 6.08 -3.24 -14.32
N TRP A 27 5.08 -3.33 -13.43
CA TRP A 27 4.64 -2.26 -12.53
C TRP A 27 5.60 -2.07 -11.34
N PHE A 28 6.36 -3.11 -11.00
CA PHE A 28 7.21 -3.16 -9.82
C PHE A 28 8.62 -3.61 -10.17
N ARG A 29 9.50 -2.63 -10.42
CA ARG A 29 10.94 -2.92 -10.52
C ARG A 29 11.53 -3.11 -9.11
N PRO A 30 12.26 -4.21 -8.83
CA PRO A 30 13.07 -4.31 -7.62
C PRO A 30 14.20 -3.26 -7.67
N PRO A 31 14.60 -2.67 -6.53
CA PRO A 31 15.57 -1.58 -6.51
C PRO A 31 16.96 -2.01 -6.99
N GLU A 32 17.65 -1.09 -7.67
CA GLU A 32 19.11 -1.16 -7.82
C GLU A 32 19.77 -0.78 -6.47
N PRO A 33 20.74 -1.56 -5.98
CA PRO A 33 21.36 -1.29 -4.69
C PRO A 33 22.49 -0.26 -4.86
N ALA A 34 22.22 0.99 -4.48
CA ALA A 34 23.14 1.86 -3.71
C ALA A 34 22.58 3.29 -3.64
N LEU A 35 21.88 3.61 -2.55
CA LEU A 35 21.65 5.00 -2.18
C LEU A 35 22.98 5.56 -1.62
N ALA A 36 23.71 6.30 -2.45
CA ALA A 36 24.97 6.95 -2.07
C ALA A 36 24.75 8.44 -1.77
N GLY A 37 25.29 8.92 -0.65
CA GLY A 37 25.24 10.33 -0.23
C GLY A 37 24.53 10.55 1.11
N ASP A 38 24.60 11.78 1.64
CA ASP A 38 23.82 12.17 2.82
C ASP A 38 22.33 12.13 2.48
N PRO A 39 21.49 11.46 3.29
CA PRO A 39 20.08 11.31 2.99
C PRO A 39 19.38 12.67 3.09
N PRO A 40 18.59 13.09 2.07
CA PRO A 40 17.70 14.21 2.23
C PRO A 40 16.75 13.91 3.40
N ARG A 41 16.68 14.83 4.37
CA ARG A 41 15.80 14.69 5.53
C ARG A 41 14.43 15.25 5.18
N VAL A 42 13.42 14.41 5.27
CA VAL A 42 12.03 14.83 5.08
C VAL A 42 11.22 14.49 6.32
N ARG A 43 10.25 15.35 6.62
CA ARG A 43 9.32 15.19 7.75
C ARG A 43 7.97 14.74 7.20
N ILE A 44 7.49 13.61 7.71
CA ILE A 44 6.13 13.14 7.48
C ILE A 44 5.32 13.49 8.75
N GLU A 45 4.24 14.25 8.59
CA GLU A 45 3.34 14.63 9.68
C GLU A 45 1.99 13.94 9.46
N VAL A 46 1.60 13.10 10.41
CA VAL A 46 0.43 12.22 10.32
C VAL A 46 -0.15 11.98 11.71
N GLU A 47 -1.44 11.68 11.78
CA GLU A 47 -2.10 11.36 13.03
C GLU A 47 -1.86 9.89 13.41
N GLY A 48 -1.01 9.69 14.42
CA GLY A 48 -0.76 8.37 14.99
C GLY A 48 0.20 7.48 14.21
N LEU A 49 0.66 6.42 14.89
CA LEU A 49 1.59 5.45 14.33
C LEU A 49 1.01 4.62 13.17
N PRO A 50 -0.25 4.14 13.20
CA PRO A 50 -0.82 3.37 12.10
C PRO A 50 -0.80 4.13 10.77
N ASN A 51 -1.19 5.42 10.81
CA ASN A 51 -1.20 6.26 9.62
C ASN A 51 0.22 6.54 9.11
N LEU A 52 1.19 6.74 10.01
CA LEU A 52 2.60 6.85 9.62
C LEU A 52 3.12 5.61 8.89
N LEU A 53 2.73 4.44 9.36
CA LEU A 53 3.12 3.18 8.73
C LEU A 53 2.45 3.01 7.36
N HIS A 54 1.18 3.42 7.22
CA HIS A 54 0.45 3.42 5.95
C HIS A 54 1.14 4.32 4.93
N GLU A 55 1.41 5.58 5.30
CA GLU A 55 2.13 6.52 4.42
C GLU A 55 3.54 6.04 4.08
N LEU A 56 4.26 5.42 5.03
CA LEU A 56 5.59 4.88 4.74
C LEU A 56 5.53 3.80 3.65
N VAL A 57 4.47 2.98 3.60
CA VAL A 57 4.29 1.99 2.53
C VAL A 57 4.07 2.66 1.19
N HIS A 58 3.24 3.70 1.14
CA HIS A 58 3.01 4.50 -0.06
C HIS A 58 4.32 5.09 -0.60
N VAL A 59 5.14 5.67 0.28
CA VAL A 59 6.47 6.18 -0.08
C VAL A 59 7.38 5.07 -0.60
N ALA A 60 7.33 3.90 0.02
CA ALA A 60 8.09 2.74 -0.41
C ALA A 60 7.67 2.27 -1.82
N LEU A 61 6.36 2.16 -2.07
CA LEU A 61 5.79 1.72 -3.34
C LEU A 61 5.99 2.76 -4.46
N ALA A 62 5.86 4.05 -4.16
CA ALA A 62 6.14 5.12 -5.10
C ALA A 62 7.65 5.31 -5.35
N GLY A 63 8.49 4.92 -4.38
CA GLY A 63 9.91 5.25 -4.39
C GLY A 63 10.18 6.75 -4.23
N ARG A 64 9.17 7.56 -3.95
CA ARG A 64 9.31 9.01 -3.80
C ARG A 64 8.31 9.51 -2.78
N LEU A 65 8.61 10.66 -2.20
CA LEU A 65 7.59 11.45 -1.53
C LEU A 65 6.81 12.19 -2.61
N ALA A 66 5.50 12.02 -2.59
CA ALA A 66 4.58 12.74 -3.42
C ALA A 66 3.48 13.29 -2.53
N ASP A 67 2.95 14.45 -2.88
CA ASP A 67 1.68 14.88 -2.35
C ASP A 67 0.64 13.81 -2.74
N ASP A 68 -0.20 13.41 -1.79
CA ASP A 68 -1.36 12.55 -2.06
C ASP A 68 -1.02 11.20 -2.74
N HIS A 69 -0.02 10.49 -2.18
CA HIS A 69 0.44 9.15 -2.60
C HIS A 69 0.97 9.07 -4.05
N GLY A 70 1.06 10.21 -4.76
CA GLY A 70 1.49 10.26 -6.16
C GLY A 70 0.42 9.78 -7.15
N PHE A 71 -0.85 9.79 -6.73
CA PHE A 71 -2.00 9.57 -7.58
C PHE A 71 -2.63 10.89 -8.04
N ASP A 72 -3.28 10.87 -9.20
CA ASP A 72 -4.00 12.02 -9.73
C ASP A 72 -5.42 12.05 -9.16
N TYR A 73 -5.64 12.84 -8.09
CA TYR A 73 -6.98 12.99 -7.51
C TYR A 73 -8.00 13.57 -8.49
N GLY A 74 -7.56 14.23 -9.57
CA GLY A 74 -8.43 14.67 -10.66
C GLY A 74 -9.02 13.51 -11.48
N ALA A 75 -8.48 12.29 -11.33
CA ALA A 75 -8.98 11.07 -11.95
C ALA A 75 -10.00 10.31 -11.09
N ILE A 76 -10.33 10.79 -9.88
CA ILE A 76 -11.43 10.24 -9.08
C ILE A 76 -12.76 10.57 -9.79
N PRO A 77 -13.66 9.58 -10.00
CA PRO A 77 -13.58 8.20 -9.53
C PRO A 77 -12.70 7.30 -10.41
N TYR A 78 -11.87 6.47 -9.77
CA TYR A 78 -11.07 5.47 -10.47
C TYR A 78 -11.92 4.30 -10.99
N ASP A 79 -11.56 3.79 -12.17
CA ASP A 79 -12.23 2.65 -12.78
C ASP A 79 -11.46 1.34 -12.51
N THR A 80 -12.01 0.50 -11.63
CA THR A 80 -11.44 -0.81 -11.28
C THR A 80 -11.55 -1.87 -12.38
N ASP A 81 -12.25 -1.60 -13.49
CA ASP A 81 -12.17 -2.46 -14.67
C ASP A 81 -10.89 -2.20 -15.47
N THR A 82 -10.26 -1.04 -15.27
CA THR A 82 -8.94 -0.72 -15.83
C THR A 82 -7.80 -1.18 -14.91
N ILE A 83 -6.64 -1.45 -15.50
CA ILE A 83 -5.42 -1.77 -14.74
C ILE A 83 -5.04 -0.61 -13.82
N ASP A 84 -5.12 0.63 -14.30
CA ASP A 84 -4.74 1.82 -13.52
C ASP A 84 -5.63 2.02 -12.30
N GLY A 85 -6.95 1.93 -12.46
CA GLY A 85 -7.85 2.05 -11.32
C GLY A 85 -7.71 0.91 -10.31
N ARG A 86 -7.33 -0.30 -10.75
CA ARG A 86 -6.96 -1.38 -9.82
C ARG A 86 -5.62 -1.14 -9.14
N ALA A 87 -4.64 -0.54 -9.82
CA ALA A 87 -3.36 -0.24 -9.22
C ALA A 87 -3.50 0.70 -8.02
N VAL A 88 -4.38 1.71 -8.10
CA VAL A 88 -4.72 2.55 -6.95
C VAL A 88 -5.31 1.71 -5.81
N LEU A 89 -6.26 0.82 -6.10
CA LEU A 89 -6.87 -0.05 -5.09
C LEU A 89 -5.85 -0.96 -4.41
N TRP A 90 -4.96 -1.57 -5.19
CA TRP A 90 -3.95 -2.47 -4.66
C TRP A 90 -2.94 -1.73 -3.79
N ASP A 91 -2.63 -0.48 -4.11
CA ASP A 91 -1.65 0.33 -3.38
C ASP A 91 -2.19 0.65 -1.98
N GLU A 92 -3.42 1.14 -1.93
CA GLU A 92 -4.15 1.38 -0.69
C GLU A 92 -4.36 0.12 0.15
N LEU A 93 -4.80 -0.99 -0.46
CA LEU A 93 -4.99 -2.25 0.27
C LEU A 93 -3.67 -2.83 0.76
N SER A 94 -2.59 -2.70 -0.01
CA SER A 94 -1.26 -3.14 0.40
C SER A 94 -0.72 -2.29 1.54
N ALA A 95 -0.89 -0.96 1.49
CA ALA A 95 -0.55 -0.05 2.56
C ALA A 95 -1.33 -0.35 3.85
N ALA A 96 -2.63 -0.63 3.75
CA ALA A 96 -3.46 -1.03 4.88
C ALA A 96 -3.00 -2.37 5.49
N VAL A 97 -2.70 -3.39 4.65
CA VAL A 97 -2.22 -4.71 5.11
C VAL A 97 -0.86 -4.59 5.82
N ILE A 98 0.10 -3.89 5.20
CA ILE A 98 1.46 -3.82 5.72
C ILE A 98 1.50 -2.98 6.99
N SER A 99 0.76 -1.85 7.04
CA SER A 99 0.66 -1.05 8.26
C SER A 99 0.06 -1.86 9.43
N CYS A 100 -0.97 -2.68 9.18
CA CYS A 100 -1.49 -3.63 10.17
C CYS A 100 -0.44 -4.64 10.65
N ALA A 101 0.40 -5.16 9.75
CA ALA A 101 1.46 -6.10 10.09
C ALA A 101 2.47 -5.48 11.07
N TYR A 102 2.84 -4.21 10.86
CA TYR A 102 3.74 -3.50 11.77
C TYR A 102 3.12 -3.16 13.13
N LEU A 103 1.79 -3.13 13.26
CA LEU A 103 1.10 -3.06 14.56
C LEU A 103 1.14 -4.41 15.33
N MET A 104 1.54 -5.49 14.65
CA MET A 104 1.60 -6.86 15.17
C MET A 104 2.98 -7.50 14.91
N PRO A 105 4.07 -6.92 15.45
CA PRO A 105 5.43 -7.38 15.13
C PRO A 105 5.77 -8.76 15.71
N GLU A 106 4.98 -9.26 16.65
CA GLU A 106 5.16 -10.57 17.27
C GLU A 106 4.76 -11.70 16.32
N ARG A 107 5.51 -12.81 16.32
CA ARG A 107 5.20 -13.99 15.48
C ARG A 107 3.84 -14.61 15.81
N GLU A 108 3.42 -14.51 17.07
CA GLU A 108 2.11 -14.95 17.56
C GLU A 108 1.39 -13.73 18.13
N PRO A 109 0.61 -12.98 17.32
CA PRO A 109 -0.03 -11.75 17.78
C PRO A 109 -1.12 -12.03 18.82
N THR A 110 -1.18 -11.18 19.85
CA THR A 110 -2.24 -11.21 20.86
C THR A 110 -3.61 -10.85 20.26
N ALA A 111 -4.69 -11.20 20.97
CA ALA A 111 -6.05 -10.81 20.58
C ALA A 111 -6.22 -9.27 20.50
N ASP A 112 -5.58 -8.52 21.39
CA ASP A 112 -5.58 -7.06 21.39
C ASP A 112 -4.82 -6.47 20.19
N ALA A 113 -3.71 -7.11 19.80
CA ALA A 113 -2.98 -6.74 18.59
C ALA A 113 -3.86 -6.91 17.35
N TRP A 114 -4.54 -8.05 17.23
CA TRP A 114 -5.52 -8.30 16.18
C TRP A 114 -6.69 -7.31 16.19
N THR A 115 -7.22 -6.97 17.36
CA THR A 115 -8.33 -6.01 17.48
C THR A 115 -7.93 -4.63 16.96
N ARG A 116 -6.73 -4.15 17.32
CA ARG A 116 -6.21 -2.87 16.83
C ARG A 116 -5.92 -2.89 15.33
N ALA A 117 -5.32 -3.96 14.83
CA ALA A 117 -5.04 -4.12 13.40
C ALA A 117 -6.34 -4.19 12.58
N SER A 118 -7.33 -4.97 13.01
CA SER A 118 -8.63 -5.03 12.32
C SER A 118 -9.35 -3.69 12.33
N ALA A 119 -9.36 -2.97 13.45
CA ALA A 119 -9.97 -1.64 13.51
C ALA A 119 -9.29 -0.65 12.56
N TRP A 120 -7.95 -0.68 12.49
CA TRP A 120 -7.19 0.12 11.55
C TRP A 120 -7.48 -0.24 10.10
N PHE A 121 -7.52 -1.54 9.78
CA PHE A 121 -7.86 -2.01 8.44
C PHE A 121 -9.27 -1.57 8.02
N ASP A 122 -10.24 -1.61 8.94
CA ASP A 122 -11.61 -1.16 8.71
C ASP A 122 -11.70 0.35 8.49
N GLU A 123 -10.93 1.14 9.23
CA GLU A 123 -10.82 2.59 9.02
C GLU A 123 -10.29 2.90 7.62
N GLN A 124 -9.19 2.25 7.22
CA GLN A 124 -8.60 2.44 5.89
C GLN A 124 -9.56 2.02 4.78
N LEU A 125 -10.23 0.88 4.91
CA LEU A 125 -11.28 0.44 3.99
C LEU A 125 -12.50 1.36 3.95
N GLY A 126 -12.78 2.08 5.03
CA GLY A 126 -13.93 2.96 5.16
C GLY A 126 -13.84 4.22 4.29
N ILE A 127 -12.62 4.69 4.00
CA ILE A 127 -12.37 5.89 3.18
C ILE A 127 -12.40 5.54 1.67
N GLN A 128 -12.01 4.31 1.32
CA GLN A 128 -11.85 3.88 -0.07
C GLN A 128 -13.05 4.14 -1.00
N PRO A 129 -14.32 3.96 -0.59
CA PRO A 129 -15.46 4.18 -1.49
C PRO A 129 -15.47 5.56 -2.19
N VAL A 130 -14.92 6.60 -1.55
CA VAL A 130 -14.80 7.94 -2.13
C VAL A 130 -13.96 7.94 -3.41
N PHE A 131 -12.86 7.18 -3.43
CA PHE A 131 -11.95 7.10 -4.58
C PHE A 131 -12.58 6.43 -5.80
N TYR A 132 -13.69 5.71 -5.62
CA TYR A 132 -14.37 4.95 -6.68
C TYR A 132 -15.80 5.47 -6.95
N GLY A 133 -16.16 6.65 -6.42
CA GLY A 133 -17.47 7.27 -6.64
C GLY A 133 -18.63 6.49 -5.99
N LEU A 134 -18.35 5.82 -4.88
CA LEU A 134 -19.28 4.98 -4.12
C LEU A 134 -19.48 5.50 -2.69
N GLU A 135 -19.18 6.78 -2.41
CA GLU A 135 -19.31 7.41 -1.10
C GLU A 135 -20.75 7.38 -0.56
N HIS A 136 -21.74 7.38 -1.46
CA HIS A 136 -23.16 7.28 -1.12
C HIS A 136 -23.69 5.84 -1.15
N GLU A 137 -22.90 4.88 -1.62
CA GLU A 137 -23.25 3.46 -1.70
C GLU A 137 -22.05 2.55 -1.29
N PRO A 138 -21.43 2.74 -0.11
CA PRO A 138 -20.18 2.08 0.25
C PRO A 138 -20.27 0.55 0.30
N ALA A 139 -21.48 0.01 0.55
CA ALA A 139 -21.73 -1.43 0.47
C ALA A 139 -21.36 -2.02 -0.90
N ARG A 140 -21.63 -1.31 -2.01
CA ARG A 140 -21.30 -1.76 -3.37
C ARG A 140 -19.79 -1.88 -3.57
N PHE A 141 -19.02 -1.00 -2.92
CA PHE A 141 -17.56 -1.09 -2.92
C PHE A 141 -17.10 -2.36 -2.18
N TRP A 142 -17.59 -2.57 -0.95
CA TRP A 142 -17.20 -3.73 -0.15
C TRP A 142 -17.64 -5.07 -0.75
N ASP A 143 -18.74 -5.11 -1.49
CA ASP A 143 -19.17 -6.30 -2.23
C ASP A 143 -18.25 -6.59 -3.44
N ARG A 144 -17.71 -5.55 -4.08
CA ARG A 144 -16.86 -5.65 -5.27
C ARG A 144 -15.43 -6.08 -4.92
N VAL A 145 -14.87 -5.57 -3.82
CA VAL A 145 -13.46 -5.80 -3.44
C VAL A 145 -13.07 -7.28 -3.39
N PRO A 146 -13.82 -8.19 -2.72
CA PRO A 146 -13.48 -9.62 -2.70
C PRO A 146 -13.46 -10.26 -4.08
N THR A 147 -14.34 -9.82 -4.97
CA THR A 147 -14.38 -10.33 -6.34
C THR A 147 -13.14 -9.88 -7.11
N LEU A 148 -12.80 -8.60 -7.04
CA LEU A 148 -11.57 -8.07 -7.65
C LEU A 148 -10.32 -8.76 -7.09
N ALA A 149 -10.21 -8.90 -5.77
CA ALA A 149 -9.06 -9.52 -5.12
C ALA A 149 -8.88 -11.01 -5.48
N ARG A 150 -9.96 -11.72 -5.83
CA ARG A 150 -9.89 -13.09 -6.35
C ARG A 150 -9.53 -13.12 -7.83
N THR A 151 -10.20 -12.31 -8.64
CA THR A 151 -10.00 -12.27 -10.10
C THR A 151 -8.58 -11.82 -10.46
N HIS A 152 -8.03 -10.87 -9.69
CA HIS A 152 -6.72 -10.27 -9.89
C HIS A 152 -5.75 -10.61 -8.75
N ALA A 153 -5.86 -11.81 -8.18
CA ALA A 153 -5.08 -12.21 -7.00
C ALA A 153 -3.56 -12.04 -7.17
N SER A 154 -3.04 -12.26 -8.38
CA SER A 154 -1.62 -12.07 -8.67
C SER A 154 -1.18 -10.61 -8.62
N GLU A 155 -2.05 -9.65 -8.99
CA GLU A 155 -1.77 -8.22 -8.95
C GLU A 155 -1.62 -7.75 -7.50
N LEU A 156 -2.63 -8.04 -6.66
CA LEU A 156 -2.64 -7.69 -5.24
C LEU A 156 -1.48 -8.36 -4.50
N ALA A 157 -1.28 -9.66 -4.68
CA ALA A 157 -0.20 -10.38 -4.02
C ALA A 157 1.20 -9.84 -4.41
N ALA A 158 1.41 -9.52 -5.69
CA ALA A 158 2.68 -8.96 -6.15
C ALA A 158 2.94 -7.58 -5.53
N MET A 159 1.93 -6.71 -5.48
CA MET A 159 2.08 -5.38 -4.89
C MET A 159 2.32 -5.44 -3.38
N THR A 160 1.58 -6.28 -2.64
CA THR A 160 1.80 -6.46 -1.20
C THR A 160 3.20 -7.01 -0.91
N ALA A 161 3.66 -8.00 -1.68
CA ALA A 161 5.02 -8.54 -1.54
C ALA A 161 6.09 -7.49 -1.86
N CYS A 162 5.88 -6.67 -2.88
CA CYS A 162 6.74 -5.54 -3.23
C CYS A 162 6.81 -4.52 -2.08
N GLY A 163 5.67 -4.14 -1.51
CA GLY A 163 5.59 -3.21 -0.38
C GLY A 163 6.40 -3.69 0.83
N TYR A 164 6.21 -4.94 1.26
CA TYR A 164 7.02 -5.51 2.35
C TYR A 164 8.53 -5.45 2.06
N ALA A 165 8.94 -5.82 0.84
CA ALA A 165 10.36 -5.82 0.46
C ALA A 165 10.95 -4.41 0.46
N ARG A 166 10.19 -3.42 -0.02
CA ARG A 166 10.64 -2.03 -0.11
C ARG A 166 10.67 -1.33 1.25
N VAL A 167 9.70 -1.57 2.12
CA VAL A 167 9.74 -1.07 3.50
C VAL A 167 10.94 -1.67 4.26
N ASP A 168 11.19 -2.98 4.15
CA ASP A 168 12.39 -3.62 4.74
C ASP A 168 13.69 -2.97 4.22
N ALA A 169 13.78 -2.71 2.92
CA ALA A 169 14.94 -2.04 2.33
C ALA A 169 15.12 -0.60 2.86
N LEU A 170 14.05 0.19 2.95
CA LEU A 170 14.08 1.56 3.46
C LEU A 170 14.48 1.62 4.93
N LEU A 171 13.92 0.75 5.77
CA LEU A 171 14.26 0.70 7.20
C LEU A 171 15.73 0.34 7.42
N ARG A 172 16.27 -0.62 6.66
CA ARG A 172 17.70 -0.97 6.71
C ARG A 172 18.59 0.17 6.25
N TRP A 173 18.21 0.86 5.18
CA TRP A 173 18.97 1.99 4.66
C TRP A 173 19.00 3.17 5.64
N GLY A 174 17.88 3.46 6.31
CA GLY A 174 17.77 4.54 7.29
C GLY A 174 18.64 4.37 8.54
N GLY A 175 19.39 3.27 8.66
CA GLY A 175 20.26 2.99 9.80
C GLY A 175 19.50 2.72 11.11
N GLY A 176 18.20 2.42 11.02
CA GLY A 176 17.43 1.96 12.16
C GLY A 176 17.97 0.62 12.66
N GLU A 177 17.82 0.35 13.96
CA GLU A 177 18.03 -1.02 14.45
C GLU A 177 17.15 -1.99 13.66
N PRO A 178 17.58 -3.26 13.47
CA PRO A 178 16.77 -4.26 12.80
C PRO A 178 15.40 -4.36 13.46
N CYS A 179 14.39 -3.75 12.85
CA CYS A 179 13.00 -3.93 13.27
C CYS A 179 12.67 -5.40 12.99
N PRO A 180 12.16 -6.16 13.98
CA PRO A 180 11.67 -7.51 13.72
C PRO A 180 10.69 -7.44 12.56
N ARG A 181 11.02 -8.10 11.45
CA ARG A 181 10.11 -8.15 10.30
C ARG A 181 8.78 -8.71 10.80
N PRO A 182 7.66 -8.00 10.63
CA PRO A 182 6.37 -8.51 11.08
C PRO A 182 6.06 -9.81 10.34
N ALA A 183 5.17 -10.62 10.92
CA ALA A 183 4.58 -11.71 10.16
C ALA A 183 3.96 -11.13 8.88
N ALA A 184 4.30 -11.70 7.72
CA ALA A 184 3.76 -11.22 6.45
C ALA A 184 2.26 -11.54 6.42
N LEU A 185 1.45 -10.55 6.78
CA LEU A 185 0.00 -10.61 6.64
C LEU A 185 -0.37 -10.50 5.17
N ASP A 186 -1.46 -11.14 4.80
CA ASP A 186 -2.16 -10.94 3.53
C ASP A 186 -3.52 -10.28 3.72
N PHE A 187 -4.08 -9.79 2.61
CA PHE A 187 -5.40 -9.18 2.55
C PHE A 187 -6.51 -10.08 3.10
N TRP A 188 -6.48 -11.38 2.83
CA TRP A 188 -7.55 -12.29 3.22
C TRP A 188 -7.60 -12.54 4.72
N GLN A 189 -6.45 -12.58 5.39
CA GLN A 189 -6.36 -12.70 6.84
C GLN A 189 -7.08 -11.55 7.55
N LEU A 190 -6.92 -10.32 7.07
CA LEU A 190 -7.60 -9.14 7.62
C LEU A 190 -9.07 -9.10 7.20
N TRP A 191 -9.36 -9.35 5.91
CA TRP A 191 -10.73 -9.35 5.37
C TRP A 191 -11.66 -10.35 6.07
N GLN A 192 -11.18 -11.56 6.35
CA GLN A 192 -11.98 -12.57 7.05
C GLN A 192 -12.27 -12.19 8.51
N ARG A 193 -11.35 -11.47 9.16
CA ARG A 193 -11.50 -11.04 10.54
C ARG A 193 -12.41 -9.83 10.69
N ARG A 194 -12.51 -8.97 9.67
CA ARG A 194 -13.55 -7.94 9.54
C ARG A 194 -14.95 -8.52 9.66
N GLY A 195 -15.22 -9.63 8.97
CA GLY A 195 -16.51 -10.34 9.00
C GLY A 195 -16.89 -10.93 10.36
N GLY A 196 -15.96 -11.00 11.32
CA GLY A 196 -16.22 -11.46 12.70
C GLY A 196 -16.80 -10.39 13.63
N GLN A 197 -16.96 -9.15 13.18
CA GLN A 197 -17.53 -8.05 13.98
C GLN A 197 -18.93 -7.61 13.51
N GLY A 198 -19.53 -8.33 12.55
CA GLY A 198 -20.78 -7.99 11.88
C GLY A 198 -22.08 -8.61 12.41
N GLU A 199 -22.12 -9.14 13.65
CA GLU A 199 -23.37 -9.36 14.40
C GLU A 199 -23.60 -8.21 15.41
N ARG A 200 -23.53 -6.97 14.93
CA ARG A 200 -24.13 -5.84 15.65
C ARG A 200 -25.11 -5.14 14.73
N ALA A 201 -26.30 -5.74 14.69
CA ALA A 201 -27.56 -5.04 14.47
C ALA A 201 -27.82 -4.04 15.61
#